data_AF-A0A853CW94-F1
#
_entry.id   AF-A0A853CW94-F1
#
_cell.length_a   1.000
_cell.length_b   1.000
_cell.length_c   1.000
_cell.angle_alpha   90.00
_cell.angle_beta   90.00
_cell.angle_gamma   90.00
#
_symmetry.space_group_name_H-M   'P 1'
#
loop_
_entity.id
_entity.type
_entity.pdbx_description
1 polymer ?
#
loop_
_entity_poly.entity_id
_entity_poly.type
_entity_poly.pdbx_seq_one_letter_code
_entity_poly.pdbx_strand_id
1 'polypeptide(L)'
;MNKKKLTAVIAASTAAVGLALGGASFAMADVQPNGSDAGIYVFNNDLQTWPAVGSTVSWTADVLASPSNTDPFASLQCPADATGYATFWAPTGSEKTKSSWKVWSNLFFTDSTKTVKGADVTPSLQVSGSSASIQAAGGNFSFGVACTSANFANLASAGVWYNTAHVTAGTGNYTFDAVSTSTPTPTPTPVGSGSIAIQATTVAAQDGTLSLVVPANAQATLGTATLVNQLSTSTGTLPTFQVADQRVVSTPGWDLTASTANFVNAADATKTIDSKQLGVKPAIVSTDATGVTAGAEHVAGASTAFSAFASAPKGSGVGTTSLNAALMLVAPVNTTAGTYNSTMTLTLTSK
;
A
#
# COMPACT_ATOMS: atom_id res chain seq x y z
N MET A 1 55.80 13.22 16.59
CA MET A 1 55.31 12.69 17.87
C MET A 1 53.96 13.34 18.16
N ASN A 2 52.83 12.69 18.43
CA ASN A 2 52.49 11.29 18.63
C ASN A 2 51.04 11.10 18.14
N LYS A 3 50.82 10.05 17.35
CA LYS A 3 49.53 9.63 16.79
C LYS A 3 48.71 8.93 17.89
N LYS A 4 47.47 9.34 18.13
CA LYS A 4 46.46 8.46 18.76
C LYS A 4 45.50 7.98 17.67
N LYS A 5 45.62 6.70 17.38
CA LYS A 5 44.77 5.93 16.46
C LYS A 5 43.44 5.67 17.17
N LEU A 6 42.33 6.06 16.55
CA LEU A 6 41.02 5.52 16.88
C LEU A 6 40.63 4.55 15.75
N THR A 7 40.60 3.28 16.10
CA THR A 7 40.30 2.16 15.21
C THR A 7 38.79 2.10 14.99
N ALA A 8 38.31 2.49 13.81
CA ALA A 8 36.92 2.25 13.40
C ALA A 8 36.80 0.82 12.87
N VAL A 9 36.05 -0.01 13.60
CA VAL A 9 35.67 -1.36 13.19
C VAL A 9 34.61 -1.24 12.10
N ILE A 10 34.95 -1.65 10.89
CA ILE A 10 34.00 -1.89 9.79
C ILE A 10 33.33 -3.22 10.09
N ALA A 11 32.08 -3.20 10.55
CA ALA A 11 31.20 -4.37 10.53
C ALA A 11 30.27 -4.22 9.33
N ALA A 12 30.63 -4.90 8.23
CA ALA A 12 29.74 -5.11 7.10
C ALA A 12 28.72 -6.18 7.48
N SER A 13 27.48 -5.78 7.76
CA SER A 13 26.34 -6.67 7.84
C SER A 13 25.43 -6.42 6.64
N THR A 14 25.58 -7.26 5.63
CA THR A 14 24.59 -7.45 4.56
C THR A 14 23.28 -7.93 5.16
N ALA A 15 22.35 -7.01 5.42
CA ALA A 15 20.96 -7.34 5.67
C ALA A 15 20.27 -7.52 4.31
N ALA A 16 20.09 -8.78 3.90
CA ALA A 16 19.18 -9.11 2.81
C ALA A 16 17.76 -8.76 3.27
N VAL A 17 17.19 -7.71 2.69
CA VAL A 17 15.77 -7.36 2.83
C VAL A 17 14.98 -8.39 2.01
N GLY A 18 14.55 -9.47 2.68
CA GLY A 18 13.54 -10.37 2.14
C GLY A 18 12.18 -9.67 2.21
N LEU A 19 11.75 -9.07 1.10
CA LEU A 19 10.36 -8.67 0.91
C LEU A 19 9.48 -9.93 1.06
N ALA A 20 8.76 -10.03 2.18
CA ALA A 20 7.67 -10.98 2.30
C ALA A 20 6.51 -10.47 1.43
N LEU A 21 6.53 -10.84 0.15
CA LEU A 21 5.36 -10.76 -0.70
C LEU A 21 4.28 -11.65 -0.08
N GLY A 22 3.14 -11.05 0.26
CA GLY A 22 1.94 -11.78 0.67
C GLY A 22 1.49 -12.68 -0.48
N GLY A 23 1.99 -13.91 -0.51
CA GLY A 23 1.46 -14.95 -1.36
C GLY A 23 0.12 -15.38 -0.79
N ALA A 24 -0.95 -15.21 -1.56
CA ALA A 24 -2.18 -15.95 -1.32
C ALA A 24 -1.82 -17.43 -1.31
N SER A 25 -2.02 -18.10 -0.18
CA SER A 25 -1.87 -19.54 -0.07
C SER A 25 -2.97 -20.19 -0.90
N PHE A 26 -2.67 -20.51 -2.16
CA PHE A 26 -3.56 -21.35 -2.96
C PHE A 26 -3.57 -22.75 -2.33
N ALA A 27 -4.75 -23.34 -2.17
CA ALA A 27 -4.85 -24.77 -1.93
C ALA A 27 -4.28 -25.46 -3.17
N MET A 28 -3.00 -25.85 -3.11
CA MET A 28 -2.38 -26.69 -4.12
C MET A 28 -3.22 -27.96 -4.17
N ALA A 29 -3.86 -28.24 -5.31
CA ALA A 29 -4.40 -29.56 -5.56
C ALA A 29 -3.24 -30.57 -5.46
N ASP A 30 -3.48 -31.72 -4.85
CA ASP A 30 -2.42 -32.72 -4.67
C ASP A 30 -1.84 -33.14 -6.03
N VAL A 31 -0.51 -33.00 -6.16
CA VAL A 31 0.24 -33.51 -7.31
C VAL A 31 -0.05 -34.99 -7.44
N GLN A 32 -0.52 -35.39 -8.61
CA GLN A 32 -0.90 -36.77 -8.87
C GLN A 32 0.35 -37.66 -8.91
N PRO A 33 0.26 -38.95 -8.53
CA PRO A 33 1.38 -39.88 -8.61
C PRO A 33 2.02 -39.99 -10.00
N ASN A 34 1.24 -39.70 -11.06
CA ASN A 34 1.74 -39.66 -12.43
C ASN A 34 2.59 -38.42 -12.75
N GLY A 35 2.72 -37.46 -11.81
CA GLY A 35 3.46 -36.20 -11.98
C GLY A 35 2.63 -35.04 -12.54
N SER A 36 1.32 -35.22 -12.70
CA SER A 36 0.38 -34.16 -13.09
C SER A 36 0.20 -33.17 -11.95
N ASP A 37 0.12 -31.88 -12.28
CA ASP A 37 0.00 -30.80 -11.28
C ASP A 37 -1.36 -30.84 -10.53
N ALA A 38 -2.34 -31.61 -11.03
CA ALA A 38 -3.63 -31.91 -10.39
C ALA A 38 -4.31 -33.09 -11.11
N GLY A 39 -5.38 -33.63 -10.52
CA GLY A 39 -6.22 -34.65 -11.17
C GLY A 39 -6.98 -34.11 -12.37
N ILE A 40 -7.04 -34.88 -13.47
CA ILE A 40 -7.89 -34.60 -14.63
C ILE A 40 -8.87 -35.75 -14.85
N TYR A 41 -10.15 -35.42 -14.77
CA TYR A 41 -11.27 -36.29 -15.08
C TYR A 41 -11.68 -36.11 -16.54
N VAL A 42 -12.18 -37.20 -17.13
CA VAL A 42 -12.70 -37.23 -18.50
C VAL A 42 -14.20 -37.10 -18.46
N PHE A 43 -14.74 -36.06 -19.08
CA PHE A 43 -16.17 -35.94 -19.35
C PHE A 43 -16.43 -36.28 -20.82
N ASN A 44 -17.34 -37.23 -21.08
CA ASN A 44 -17.79 -37.55 -22.43
C ASN A 44 -18.98 -36.65 -22.78
N ASN A 45 -18.75 -35.69 -23.67
CA ASN A 45 -19.73 -34.69 -24.06
C ASN A 45 -20.82 -35.26 -25.00
N ASP A 46 -20.49 -36.28 -25.81
CA ASP A 46 -21.49 -36.97 -26.65
C ASP A 46 -22.56 -37.66 -25.80
N LEU A 47 -22.14 -38.29 -24.71
CA LEU A 47 -23.00 -39.04 -23.80
C LEU A 47 -23.46 -38.24 -22.58
N GLN A 48 -22.92 -37.04 -22.38
CA GLN A 48 -23.16 -36.20 -21.18
C GLN A 48 -22.89 -36.97 -19.87
N THR A 49 -21.83 -37.76 -19.82
CA THR A 49 -21.50 -38.64 -18.67
C THR A 49 -20.02 -38.60 -18.30
N TRP A 50 -19.74 -38.98 -17.05
CA TRP A 50 -18.40 -39.31 -16.58
C TRP A 50 -18.18 -40.81 -16.78
N PRO A 51 -17.40 -41.26 -17.78
CA PRO A 51 -17.16 -42.68 -17.97
C PRO A 51 -16.51 -43.27 -16.72
N ALA A 52 -16.91 -44.48 -16.35
CA ALA A 52 -16.28 -45.17 -15.23
C ALA A 52 -14.79 -45.43 -15.54
N VAL A 53 -13.93 -45.40 -14.52
CA VAL A 53 -12.51 -45.77 -14.68
C VAL A 53 -12.41 -47.16 -15.32
N GLY A 54 -11.53 -47.31 -16.31
CA GLY A 54 -11.37 -48.56 -17.06
C GLY A 54 -12.45 -48.83 -18.11
N SER A 55 -13.51 -48.01 -18.21
CA SER A 55 -14.46 -48.11 -19.31
C SER A 55 -13.82 -47.63 -20.62
N THR A 56 -14.22 -48.25 -21.73
CA THR A 56 -13.71 -47.92 -23.06
C THR A 56 -14.37 -46.66 -23.60
N VAL A 57 -13.56 -45.71 -24.04
CA VAL A 57 -13.97 -44.50 -24.75
C VAL A 57 -13.60 -44.65 -26.23
N SER A 58 -14.52 -44.26 -27.12
CA SER A 58 -14.29 -44.25 -28.56
C SER A 58 -13.22 -43.23 -28.92
N TRP A 59 -12.37 -43.54 -29.90
CA TRP A 59 -11.34 -42.61 -30.40
C TRP A 59 -11.90 -41.27 -30.91
N THR A 60 -13.15 -41.28 -31.37
CA THR A 60 -13.84 -40.10 -31.91
C THR A 60 -14.83 -39.48 -30.93
N ALA A 61 -14.89 -39.97 -29.69
CA ALA A 61 -15.79 -39.38 -28.69
C ALA A 61 -15.33 -37.97 -28.35
N ASP A 62 -16.26 -37.02 -28.29
CA ASP A 62 -16.00 -35.67 -27.80
C ASP A 62 -15.75 -35.72 -26.28
N VAL A 63 -14.51 -35.48 -25.89
CA VAL A 63 -14.06 -35.56 -24.49
C VAL A 63 -13.44 -34.27 -23.99
N LEU A 64 -13.92 -33.82 -22.82
CA LEU A 64 -13.39 -32.66 -22.12
C LEU A 64 -12.54 -33.09 -20.92
N ALA A 65 -11.45 -32.37 -20.69
CA ALA A 65 -10.65 -32.47 -19.47
C ALA A 65 -11.17 -31.50 -18.41
N SER A 66 -11.42 -32.00 -17.20
CA SER A 66 -11.87 -31.20 -16.05
C SER A 66 -11.09 -31.56 -14.78
N PRO A 67 -10.80 -30.58 -13.89
CA PRO A 67 -10.27 -30.85 -12.55
C PRO A 67 -11.33 -31.38 -11.57
N SER A 68 -12.59 -31.48 -11.98
CA SER A 68 -13.71 -31.98 -11.16
C SER A 68 -14.34 -33.22 -11.80
N ASN A 69 -14.84 -34.14 -10.98
CA ASN A 69 -15.63 -35.31 -11.41
C ASN A 69 -17.15 -35.07 -11.39
N THR A 70 -17.57 -33.83 -11.13
CA THR A 70 -18.98 -33.43 -11.02
C THR A 70 -19.32 -32.22 -11.87
N ASP A 71 -18.32 -31.42 -12.26
CA ASP A 71 -18.46 -30.23 -13.09
C ASP A 71 -17.50 -30.30 -14.30
N PRO A 72 -17.99 -30.49 -15.53
CA PRO A 72 -17.13 -30.56 -16.72
C PRO A 72 -16.51 -29.21 -17.12
N PHE A 73 -16.96 -28.10 -16.53
CA PHE A 73 -16.46 -26.74 -16.78
C PHE A 73 -15.74 -26.14 -15.58
N ALA A 74 -15.36 -26.97 -14.61
CA ALA A 74 -14.50 -26.55 -13.50
C ALA A 74 -13.18 -25.98 -14.06
N SER A 75 -12.70 -24.92 -13.42
CA SER A 75 -11.63 -24.09 -13.97
C SER A 75 -10.24 -24.62 -13.59
N LEU A 76 -9.37 -24.76 -14.58
CA LEU A 76 -7.93 -24.89 -14.39
C LEU A 76 -7.30 -23.49 -14.44
N GLN A 77 -6.51 -23.14 -13.43
CA GLN A 77 -5.91 -21.81 -13.32
C GLN A 77 -4.47 -21.84 -13.85
N CYS A 78 -4.20 -21.15 -14.97
CA CYS A 78 -2.83 -20.99 -15.45
C CYS A 78 -2.04 -19.95 -14.64
N PRO A 79 -0.71 -20.09 -14.55
CA PRO A 79 0.16 -19.13 -13.87
C PRO A 79 0.25 -17.79 -14.60
N ALA A 80 0.79 -16.78 -13.91
CA ALA A 80 0.85 -15.41 -14.40
C ALA A 80 1.71 -15.23 -15.66
N ASP A 81 2.70 -16.08 -15.91
CA ASP A 81 3.56 -16.06 -17.09
C ASP A 81 2.93 -16.72 -18.33
N ALA A 82 1.78 -17.41 -18.17
CA ALA A 82 1.10 -18.06 -19.29
C ALA A 82 0.54 -17.03 -20.28
N THR A 83 0.78 -17.24 -21.57
CA THR A 83 0.23 -16.45 -22.69
C THR A 83 -0.90 -17.17 -23.43
N GLY A 84 -1.08 -18.47 -23.17
CA GLY A 84 -2.17 -19.31 -23.67
C GLY A 84 -2.10 -20.70 -23.05
N TYR A 85 -2.83 -21.65 -23.59
CA TYR A 85 -2.76 -23.05 -23.17
C TYR A 85 -2.79 -23.99 -24.39
N ALA A 86 -2.50 -25.26 -24.18
CA ALA A 86 -2.62 -26.28 -25.20
C ALA A 86 -3.29 -27.52 -24.63
N THR A 87 -4.13 -28.17 -25.43
CA THR A 87 -4.51 -29.57 -25.19
C THR A 87 -3.52 -30.47 -25.93
N PHE A 88 -3.20 -31.63 -25.36
CA PHE A 88 -2.12 -32.46 -25.89
C PHE A 88 -2.33 -33.95 -25.63
N TRP A 89 -1.66 -34.76 -26.44
CA TRP A 89 -1.35 -36.16 -26.17
C TRP A 89 0.16 -36.39 -26.32
N ALA A 90 0.77 -37.05 -25.34
CA ALA A 90 2.20 -37.30 -25.29
C ALA A 90 2.49 -38.75 -24.83
N PRO A 91 3.66 -39.33 -25.16
CA PRO A 91 4.12 -40.54 -24.49
C PRO A 91 4.19 -40.30 -22.97
N THR A 92 3.84 -41.30 -22.17
CA THR A 92 3.92 -41.19 -20.71
C THR A 92 5.33 -40.86 -20.24
N GLY A 93 5.47 -39.89 -19.33
CA GLY A 93 6.75 -39.35 -18.84
C GLY A 93 7.35 -38.23 -19.72
N SER A 94 6.69 -37.84 -20.80
CA SER A 94 7.12 -36.75 -21.70
C SER A 94 6.18 -35.54 -21.71
N GLU A 95 5.26 -35.44 -20.75
CA GLU A 95 4.18 -34.45 -20.69
C GLU A 95 4.73 -33.03 -20.59
N LYS A 96 5.80 -32.84 -19.82
CA LYS A 96 6.47 -31.55 -19.62
C LYS A 96 7.51 -31.24 -20.72
N THR A 97 7.54 -32.02 -21.81
CA THR A 97 8.44 -31.82 -22.95
C THR A 97 7.62 -31.63 -24.23
N LYS A 98 7.27 -30.37 -24.53
CA LYS A 98 6.35 -30.04 -25.64
C LYS A 98 6.77 -30.62 -27.00
N SER A 99 8.05 -30.69 -27.30
CA SER A 99 8.57 -31.29 -28.55
C SER A 99 8.32 -32.80 -28.67
N SER A 100 7.99 -33.47 -27.58
CA SER A 100 7.71 -34.91 -27.54
C SER A 100 6.21 -35.24 -27.71
N TRP A 101 5.34 -34.22 -27.73
CA TRP A 101 3.90 -34.41 -27.92
C TRP A 101 3.60 -34.98 -29.30
N LYS A 102 2.69 -35.95 -29.37
CA LYS A 102 2.29 -36.61 -30.62
C LYS A 102 1.21 -35.86 -31.35
N VAL A 103 0.29 -35.25 -30.60
CA VAL A 103 -0.71 -34.30 -31.09
C VAL A 103 -0.98 -33.21 -30.07
N TRP A 104 -1.39 -32.03 -30.54
CA TRP A 104 -1.80 -30.91 -29.69
C TRP A 104 -2.62 -29.86 -30.45
N SER A 105 -3.29 -28.99 -29.69
CA SER A 105 -3.96 -27.79 -30.16
C SER A 105 -3.61 -26.61 -29.26
N ASN A 106 -3.13 -25.51 -29.84
CA ASN A 106 -2.84 -24.27 -29.10
C ASN A 106 -4.10 -23.40 -29.04
N LEU A 107 -4.44 -22.89 -27.86
CA LEU A 107 -5.65 -22.14 -27.59
C LEU A 107 -5.35 -20.88 -26.77
N PHE A 108 -5.99 -19.77 -27.12
CA PHE A 108 -5.89 -18.53 -26.36
C PHE A 108 -6.88 -18.52 -25.20
N PHE A 109 -6.55 -17.80 -24.13
CA PHE A 109 -7.50 -17.51 -23.06
C PHE A 109 -8.62 -16.62 -23.60
N THR A 110 -9.86 -16.92 -23.20
CA THR A 110 -11.05 -16.13 -23.55
C THR A 110 -11.31 -15.01 -22.56
N ASP A 111 -10.64 -15.02 -21.41
CA ASP A 111 -10.72 -14.00 -20.37
C ASP A 111 -9.35 -13.59 -19.85
N SER A 112 -9.30 -12.46 -19.13
CA SER A 112 -8.08 -11.95 -18.51
C SER A 112 -7.64 -12.75 -17.27
N THR A 113 -8.46 -13.69 -16.80
CA THR A 113 -8.18 -14.49 -15.60
C THR A 113 -7.28 -15.70 -15.90
N LYS A 114 -7.00 -15.97 -17.18
CA LYS A 114 -6.14 -17.09 -17.62
C LYS A 114 -6.67 -18.44 -17.13
N THR A 115 -8.00 -18.58 -17.10
CA THR A 115 -8.65 -19.83 -16.76
C THR A 115 -8.88 -20.67 -18.00
N VAL A 116 -8.78 -21.99 -17.83
CA VAL A 116 -9.15 -22.98 -18.85
C VAL A 116 -10.37 -23.73 -18.35
N LYS A 117 -11.41 -23.82 -19.18
CA LYS A 117 -12.67 -24.51 -18.87
C LYS A 117 -13.09 -25.32 -20.09
N GLY A 118 -13.59 -26.54 -19.87
CA GLY A 118 -14.08 -27.41 -20.94
C GLY A 118 -13.04 -27.63 -22.03
N ALA A 119 -11.80 -27.92 -21.66
CA ALA A 119 -10.73 -28.11 -22.64
C ALA A 119 -10.94 -29.42 -23.40
N ASP A 120 -11.17 -29.32 -24.70
CA ASP A 120 -11.35 -30.48 -25.58
C ASP A 120 -10.01 -31.20 -25.81
N VAL A 121 -9.94 -32.41 -25.26
CA VAL A 121 -8.77 -33.31 -25.34
C VAL A 121 -9.01 -34.46 -26.31
N THR A 122 -10.05 -34.38 -27.16
CA THR A 122 -10.37 -35.39 -28.16
C THR A 122 -9.18 -35.57 -29.10
N PRO A 123 -8.58 -36.76 -29.17
CA PRO A 123 -7.34 -36.96 -29.93
C PRO A 123 -7.51 -36.71 -31.44
N SER A 124 -8.70 -36.98 -31.99
CA SER A 124 -9.00 -36.75 -33.41
C SER A 124 -9.26 -35.27 -33.78
N LEU A 125 -9.51 -34.41 -32.79
CA LEU A 125 -9.74 -32.96 -32.99
C LEU A 125 -8.49 -32.11 -32.77
N GLN A 126 -7.36 -32.74 -32.43
CA GLN A 126 -6.08 -32.05 -32.29
C GLN A 126 -5.56 -31.58 -33.66
N VAL A 127 -5.20 -30.30 -33.78
CA VAL A 127 -4.89 -29.68 -35.08
C VAL A 127 -3.43 -29.80 -35.50
N SER A 128 -2.54 -30.23 -34.60
CA SER A 128 -1.12 -30.43 -34.86
C SER A 128 -0.68 -31.84 -34.51
N GLY A 129 0.36 -32.33 -35.18
CA GLY A 129 0.89 -33.69 -34.99
C GLY A 129 0.17 -34.75 -35.82
N SER A 130 0.17 -36.02 -35.38
CA SER A 130 -0.51 -37.13 -36.07
C SER A 130 -1.28 -38.04 -35.10
N SER A 131 -2.59 -37.84 -35.00
CA SER A 131 -3.47 -38.67 -34.17
C SER A 131 -3.53 -40.11 -34.70
N ALA A 132 -3.51 -40.28 -36.02
CA ALA A 132 -3.43 -41.59 -36.67
C ALA A 132 -2.21 -42.41 -36.20
N SER A 133 -1.08 -41.76 -35.88
CA SER A 133 0.11 -42.46 -35.36
C SER A 133 -0.12 -43.08 -33.97
N ILE A 134 -0.92 -42.41 -33.12
CA ILE A 134 -1.31 -42.93 -31.80
C ILE A 134 -2.28 -44.10 -31.97
N GLN A 135 -3.30 -43.93 -32.82
CA GLN A 135 -4.29 -44.96 -33.12
C GLN A 135 -3.66 -46.24 -33.67
N ALA A 136 -2.73 -46.11 -34.63
CA ALA A 136 -2.07 -47.25 -35.24
C ALA A 136 -1.13 -47.99 -34.26
N ALA A 137 -0.36 -47.25 -33.47
CA ALA A 137 0.62 -47.84 -32.55
C ALA A 137 -0.02 -48.44 -31.29
N GLY A 138 -1.06 -47.80 -30.75
CA GLY A 138 -1.57 -48.07 -29.41
C GLY A 138 -0.52 -47.82 -28.32
N GLY A 139 -0.84 -48.22 -27.09
CA GLY A 139 0.04 -48.09 -25.92
C GLY A 139 -0.40 -47.01 -24.94
N ASN A 140 0.51 -46.61 -24.06
CA ASN A 140 0.22 -45.67 -22.98
C ASN A 140 0.58 -44.24 -23.40
N PHE A 141 -0.38 -43.34 -23.26
CA PHE A 141 -0.22 -41.92 -23.55
C PHE A 141 -0.77 -41.11 -22.39
N SER A 142 -0.20 -39.95 -22.16
CA SER A 142 -0.79 -38.94 -21.29
C SER A 142 -1.54 -37.94 -22.15
N PHE A 143 -2.73 -37.54 -21.71
CA PHE A 143 -3.52 -36.51 -22.36
C PHE A 143 -4.00 -35.48 -21.34
N GLY A 144 -4.14 -34.24 -21.78
CA GLY A 144 -4.54 -33.18 -20.86
C GLY A 144 -4.32 -31.78 -21.38
N VAL A 145 -4.10 -30.86 -20.45
CA VAL A 145 -4.00 -29.42 -20.65
C VAL A 145 -2.65 -28.93 -20.12
N ALA A 146 -1.97 -28.09 -20.89
CA ALA A 146 -0.73 -27.46 -20.47
C ALA A 146 -0.78 -25.94 -20.72
N CYS A 147 -0.52 -25.14 -19.70
CA CYS A 147 -0.31 -23.71 -19.83
C CYS A 147 0.98 -23.45 -20.61
N THR A 148 0.94 -22.48 -21.51
CA THR A 148 2.05 -22.16 -22.43
C THR A 148 2.45 -20.70 -22.32
N SER A 149 3.72 -20.42 -22.61
CA SER A 149 4.29 -19.07 -22.60
C SER A 149 4.98 -18.77 -23.94
N ALA A 150 5.42 -17.52 -24.11
CA ALA A 150 6.13 -17.06 -25.32
C ALA A 150 5.38 -17.39 -26.63
N ASN A 151 4.08 -17.08 -26.70
CA ASN A 151 3.22 -17.36 -27.85
C ASN A 151 3.22 -18.85 -28.24
N PHE A 152 2.96 -19.70 -27.25
CA PHE A 152 2.93 -21.17 -27.38
C PHE A 152 4.29 -21.84 -27.65
N ALA A 153 5.40 -21.11 -27.68
CA ALA A 153 6.71 -21.75 -27.92
C ALA A 153 7.13 -22.65 -26.75
N ASN A 154 6.80 -22.26 -25.51
CA ASN A 154 7.25 -22.91 -24.29
C ASN A 154 6.07 -23.32 -23.39
N LEU A 155 6.34 -24.19 -22.42
CA LEU A 155 5.46 -24.37 -21.27
C LEU A 155 5.60 -23.18 -20.32
N ALA A 156 4.52 -22.85 -19.62
CA ALA A 156 4.58 -21.89 -18.52
C ALA A 156 5.26 -22.51 -17.28
N SER A 157 5.51 -21.70 -16.26
CA SER A 157 6.22 -22.14 -15.04
C SER A 157 5.52 -23.27 -14.27
N ALA A 158 4.22 -23.45 -14.49
CA ALA A 158 3.36 -24.49 -13.94
C ALA A 158 2.13 -24.69 -14.82
N GLY A 159 1.26 -25.63 -14.46
CA GLY A 159 -0.05 -25.81 -15.08
C GLY A 159 -0.02 -26.85 -16.19
N VAL A 160 0.62 -27.99 -15.93
CA VAL A 160 0.56 -29.18 -16.80
C VAL A 160 -0.25 -30.24 -16.09
N TRP A 161 -1.49 -30.40 -16.53
CA TRP A 161 -2.48 -31.29 -15.94
C TRP A 161 -2.85 -32.40 -16.93
N TYR A 162 -2.76 -33.65 -16.53
CA TYR A 162 -3.00 -34.79 -17.41
C TYR A 162 -3.45 -36.05 -16.67
N ASN A 163 -4.06 -36.95 -17.44
CA ASN A 163 -4.35 -38.32 -17.05
C ASN A 163 -3.71 -39.29 -18.07
N THR A 164 -3.57 -40.56 -17.68
CA THR A 164 -3.05 -41.61 -18.54
C THR A 164 -4.20 -42.25 -19.31
N ALA A 165 -4.00 -42.47 -20.61
CA ALA A 165 -4.84 -43.27 -21.48
C ALA A 165 -4.09 -44.53 -21.95
N HIS A 166 -4.81 -45.66 -22.01
CA HIS A 166 -4.34 -46.93 -22.55
C HIS A 166 -5.03 -47.18 -23.89
N VAL A 167 -4.34 -46.87 -24.99
CA VAL A 167 -4.89 -46.90 -26.35
C VAL A 167 -4.73 -48.29 -26.94
N THR A 168 -5.82 -48.85 -27.48
CA THR A 168 -5.82 -50.11 -28.22
C THR A 168 -5.30 -49.87 -29.64
N ALA A 169 -4.24 -50.58 -30.03
CA ALA A 169 -3.65 -50.47 -31.36
C ALA A 169 -4.66 -50.81 -32.48
N GLY A 170 -4.61 -50.06 -33.57
CA GLY A 170 -5.46 -50.22 -34.75
C GLY A 170 -6.84 -49.56 -34.62
N THR A 171 -7.49 -49.65 -33.45
CA THR A 171 -8.82 -49.05 -33.24
C THR A 171 -8.74 -47.64 -32.63
N GLY A 172 -7.75 -47.38 -31.77
CA GLY A 172 -7.62 -46.12 -31.03
C GLY A 172 -8.52 -46.03 -29.81
N ASN A 173 -9.43 -46.97 -29.61
CA ASN A 173 -10.27 -46.99 -28.42
C ASN A 173 -9.39 -47.09 -27.17
N TYR A 174 -9.73 -46.34 -26.13
CA TYR A 174 -8.87 -46.20 -24.97
C TYR A 174 -9.63 -46.29 -23.66
N THR A 175 -8.93 -46.71 -22.61
CA THR A 175 -9.35 -46.54 -21.21
C THR A 175 -8.45 -45.49 -20.56
N PHE A 176 -8.80 -45.04 -19.35
CA PHE A 176 -7.96 -44.09 -18.60
C PHE A 176 -7.84 -44.50 -17.14
N ASP A 177 -6.77 -44.03 -16.52
CA ASP A 177 -6.45 -44.31 -15.12
C ASP A 177 -7.41 -43.59 -14.16
N ALA A 178 -7.54 -44.15 -12.96
CA ALA A 178 -8.21 -43.47 -11.87
C ALA A 178 -7.42 -42.21 -11.48
N VAL A 179 -8.13 -41.09 -11.35
CA VAL A 179 -7.57 -39.91 -10.69
C VAL A 179 -7.36 -40.26 -9.22
N SER A 180 -6.13 -40.08 -8.72
CA SER A 180 -5.84 -40.31 -7.31
C SER A 180 -6.45 -39.18 -6.49
N THR A 181 -7.59 -39.45 -5.87
CA THR A 181 -8.12 -38.63 -4.79
C THR A 181 -7.41 -39.06 -3.51
N SER A 182 -6.27 -38.46 -3.19
CA SER A 182 -5.84 -38.44 -1.80
C SER A 182 -6.90 -37.66 -1.03
N THR A 183 -7.88 -38.37 -0.46
CA THR A 183 -8.55 -37.85 0.73
C THR A 183 -7.40 -37.59 1.70
N PRO A 184 -7.16 -36.35 2.16
CA PRO A 184 -6.17 -36.15 3.19
C PRO A 184 -6.62 -37.05 4.35
N THR A 185 -5.87 -38.13 4.59
CA THR A 185 -5.94 -38.78 5.90
C THR A 185 -5.56 -37.64 6.84
N PRO A 186 -6.41 -37.22 7.78
CA PRO A 186 -6.01 -36.23 8.75
C PRO A 186 -4.82 -36.83 9.46
N THR A 187 -3.62 -36.36 9.09
CA THR A 187 -2.45 -36.53 9.93
C THR A 187 -2.89 -35.97 11.27
N PRO A 188 -2.80 -36.72 12.39
CA PRO A 188 -3.12 -36.15 13.68
C PRO A 188 -2.35 -34.83 13.75
N THR A 189 -3.09 -33.73 13.86
CA THR A 189 -2.50 -32.41 14.00
C THR A 189 -1.42 -32.56 15.05
N PRO A 190 -0.13 -32.27 14.77
CA PRO A 190 0.81 -32.12 15.85
C PRO A 190 0.23 -31.01 16.71
N VAL A 191 -0.35 -31.37 17.85
CA VAL A 191 -0.54 -30.42 18.95
C VAL A 191 0.85 -30.19 19.51
N GLY A 192 1.61 -29.38 18.78
CA GLY A 192 2.85 -28.77 19.19
C GLY A 192 2.66 -27.27 19.02
N SER A 193 2.72 -26.54 20.12
CA SER A 193 2.94 -25.11 20.05
C SER A 193 4.40 -24.88 19.64
N GLY A 194 4.59 -24.22 18.50
CA GLY A 194 5.88 -23.66 18.10
C GLY A 194 5.84 -22.16 18.38
N SER A 195 6.78 -21.66 19.17
CA SER A 195 6.97 -20.22 19.35
C SER A 195 8.05 -19.74 18.40
N ILE A 196 7.71 -18.82 17.51
CA ILE A 196 8.70 -18.07 16.72
C ILE A 196 9.00 -16.79 17.50
N ALA A 197 10.24 -16.63 17.94
CA ALA A 197 10.69 -15.40 18.56
C ALA A 197 10.77 -14.30 17.50
N ILE A 198 9.81 -13.38 17.52
CA ILE A 198 9.83 -12.15 16.71
C ILE A 198 10.48 -11.08 17.58
N GLN A 199 11.64 -10.58 17.13
CA GLN A 199 12.34 -9.48 17.79
C GLN A 199 12.31 -8.25 16.88
N ALA A 200 11.92 -7.11 17.45
CA ALA A 200 12.12 -5.80 16.86
C ALA A 200 12.97 -4.98 17.84
N THR A 201 14.01 -4.32 17.35
CA THR A 201 14.76 -3.33 18.13
C THR A 201 14.10 -1.98 17.93
N THR A 202 13.79 -1.30 19.03
CA THR A 202 13.37 0.10 19.02
C THR A 202 14.50 0.98 19.53
N VAL A 203 14.60 2.20 19.00
CA VAL A 203 15.48 3.24 19.53
C VAL A 203 14.62 4.15 20.40
N ALA A 204 15.12 4.53 21.57
CA ALA A 204 14.43 5.49 22.42
C ALA A 204 14.29 6.84 21.69
N ALA A 205 13.08 7.42 21.71
CA ALA A 205 12.88 8.78 21.24
C ALA A 205 13.77 9.74 22.05
N GLN A 206 14.19 10.84 21.42
CA GLN A 206 14.96 11.90 22.06
C GLN A 206 14.23 13.23 21.90
N ASP A 207 14.39 14.12 22.87
CA ASP A 207 13.84 15.47 22.78
C ASP A 207 14.56 16.28 21.68
N GLY A 208 13.77 16.98 20.88
CA GLY A 208 14.24 18.08 20.04
C GLY A 208 14.13 19.43 20.76
N THR A 209 14.09 20.52 19.99
CA THR A 209 14.10 21.90 20.51
C THR A 209 12.70 22.51 20.61
N LEU A 210 12.54 23.49 21.50
CA LEU A 210 11.46 24.49 21.47
C LEU A 210 11.95 25.72 20.70
N SER A 211 11.19 26.20 19.71
CA SER A 211 11.59 27.32 18.87
C SER A 211 10.42 28.22 18.45
N LEU A 212 10.72 29.50 18.29
CA LEU A 212 9.83 30.53 17.73
C LEU A 212 10.41 31.01 16.41
N VAL A 213 9.62 30.95 15.34
CA VAL A 213 10.02 31.38 13.99
C VAL A 213 9.11 32.51 13.53
N VAL A 214 9.68 33.71 13.41
CA VAL A 214 9.02 34.89 12.82
C VAL A 214 9.59 35.09 11.42
N PRO A 215 8.75 35.25 10.37
CA PRO A 215 9.24 35.49 9.02
C PRO A 215 10.16 36.72 8.95
N ALA A 216 11.21 36.65 8.12
CA ALA A 216 12.07 37.80 7.87
C ALA A 216 11.26 38.98 7.32
N ASN A 217 11.50 40.17 7.84
CA ASN A 217 10.77 41.40 7.48
C ASN A 217 9.25 41.33 7.72
N ALA A 218 8.79 40.50 8.66
CA ALA A 218 7.38 40.47 9.04
C ALA A 218 6.92 41.87 9.48
N GLN A 219 5.91 42.40 8.78
CA GLN A 219 5.30 43.70 9.06
C GLN A 219 3.78 43.56 9.03
N ALA A 220 3.11 44.03 10.09
CA ALA A 220 1.68 44.23 10.07
C ALA A 220 1.38 45.67 9.60
N THR A 221 0.58 45.81 8.54
CA THR A 221 0.07 47.11 8.12
C THR A 221 -1.37 47.25 8.59
N LEU A 222 -1.67 48.33 9.30
CA LEU A 222 -3.05 48.70 9.61
C LEU A 222 -3.63 49.45 8.40
N GLY A 223 -4.84 49.10 8.01
CA GLY A 223 -5.56 49.74 6.91
C GLY A 223 -5.90 51.21 7.21
N THR A 224 -6.53 51.86 6.23
CA THR A 224 -6.95 53.25 6.34
C THR A 224 -7.83 53.47 7.57
N ALA A 225 -7.46 54.45 8.40
CA ALA A 225 -8.23 54.79 9.59
C ALA A 225 -9.61 55.37 9.22
N THR A 226 -10.62 55.01 10.01
CA THR A 226 -11.98 55.55 9.93
C THR A 226 -12.39 56.12 11.28
N LEU A 227 -13.31 57.08 11.30
CA LEU A 227 -13.84 57.61 12.55
C LEU A 227 -14.98 56.71 13.04
N VAL A 228 -14.79 56.12 14.22
CA VAL A 228 -15.82 55.36 14.94
C VAL A 228 -16.01 56.03 16.30
N ASN A 229 -17.20 56.55 16.57
CA ASN A 229 -17.48 57.32 17.79
C ASN A 229 -16.48 58.47 18.02
N GLN A 230 -16.12 59.19 16.96
CA GLN A 230 -15.14 60.29 16.96
C GLN A 230 -13.69 59.89 17.31
N LEU A 231 -13.39 58.59 17.36
CA LEU A 231 -12.03 58.07 17.53
C LEU A 231 -11.51 57.53 16.19
N SER A 232 -10.22 57.75 15.93
CA SER A 232 -9.57 57.22 14.73
C SER A 232 -9.25 55.74 14.94
N THR A 233 -9.97 54.87 14.24
CA THR A 233 -9.87 53.42 14.34
C THR A 233 -9.29 52.84 13.06
N SER A 234 -8.27 52.00 13.19
CA SER A 234 -7.67 51.25 12.07
C SER A 234 -7.54 49.77 12.44
N THR A 235 -7.64 48.90 11.46
CA THR A 235 -7.59 47.44 11.66
C THR A 235 -6.54 46.80 10.75
N GLY A 236 -6.03 45.65 11.16
CA GLY A 236 -5.08 44.88 10.37
C GLY A 236 -4.91 43.47 10.91
N THR A 237 -3.93 42.75 10.38
CA THR A 237 -3.62 41.38 10.79
C THR A 237 -2.12 41.25 10.96
N LEU A 238 -1.72 40.60 12.05
CA LEU A 238 -0.33 40.22 12.26
C LEU A 238 0.04 39.11 11.26
N PRO A 239 1.19 39.18 10.59
CA PRO A 239 1.66 38.08 9.74
C PRO A 239 1.74 36.77 10.54
N THR A 240 1.51 35.65 9.85
CA THR A 240 1.63 34.34 10.48
C THR A 240 3.07 34.05 10.90
N PHE A 241 3.24 33.55 12.12
CA PHE A 241 4.50 33.07 12.67
C PHE A 241 4.30 31.70 13.35
N GLN A 242 5.37 31.01 13.74
CA GLN A 242 5.28 29.62 14.19
C GLN A 242 5.97 29.37 15.53
N VAL A 243 5.36 28.53 16.36
CA VAL A 243 6.01 27.84 17.49
C VAL A 243 6.18 26.38 17.10
N ALA A 244 7.39 25.85 17.20
CA ALA A 244 7.68 24.44 16.99
C ALA A 244 8.30 23.83 18.26
N ASP A 245 7.64 22.84 18.83
CA ASP A 245 8.09 22.08 20.00
C ASP A 245 8.31 20.62 19.62
N GLN A 246 9.57 20.18 19.68
CA GLN A 246 9.96 18.82 19.34
C GLN A 246 10.34 17.98 20.58
N ARG A 247 9.97 18.41 21.79
CA ARG A 247 10.32 17.73 23.05
C ARG A 247 9.36 16.57 23.34
N VAL A 248 9.47 15.52 22.52
CA VAL A 248 8.59 14.33 22.50
C VAL A 248 8.73 13.41 23.72
N VAL A 249 9.81 13.53 24.50
CA VAL A 249 10.09 12.69 25.69
C VAL A 249 9.73 13.43 26.97
N SER A 250 10.30 14.62 27.19
CA SER A 250 10.05 15.38 28.43
C SER A 250 8.67 16.04 28.46
N THR A 251 8.11 16.37 27.30
CA THR A 251 6.79 17.00 27.10
C THR A 251 6.47 18.19 28.04
N PRO A 252 7.42 19.10 28.34
CA PRO A 252 7.12 20.31 29.08
C PRO A 252 6.13 21.19 28.30
N GLY A 253 5.33 21.98 29.02
CA GLY A 253 4.49 22.98 28.38
C GLY A 253 5.29 24.19 27.89
N TRP A 254 4.59 25.16 27.32
CA TRP A 254 5.17 26.45 26.94
C TRP A 254 4.15 27.58 27.06
N ASP A 255 4.65 28.80 27.22
CA ASP A 255 3.88 30.04 27.10
C ASP A 255 4.50 30.92 26.04
N LEU A 256 3.65 31.50 25.19
CA LEU A 256 4.01 32.57 24.28
C LEU A 256 3.36 33.85 24.78
N THR A 257 4.21 34.84 25.06
CA THR A 257 3.77 36.17 25.47
C THR A 257 4.11 37.22 24.42
N ALA A 258 3.38 38.34 24.45
CA ALA A 258 3.58 39.47 23.56
C ALA A 258 3.58 40.77 24.35
N SER A 259 4.46 41.70 23.97
CA SER A 259 4.44 43.08 24.45
C SER A 259 4.57 44.03 23.27
N THR A 260 3.98 45.21 23.36
CA THR A 260 4.02 46.20 22.27
C THR A 260 4.57 47.51 22.79
N ALA A 261 5.51 48.11 22.06
CA ALA A 261 6.03 49.43 22.37
C ALA A 261 4.96 50.51 22.11
N ASN A 262 5.16 51.71 22.66
CA ASN A 262 4.33 52.84 22.26
C ASN A 262 4.48 53.10 20.77
N PHE A 263 3.39 53.49 20.14
CA PHE A 263 3.35 53.92 18.76
C PHE A 263 3.94 55.32 18.67
N VAL A 264 4.91 55.55 17.80
CA VAL A 264 5.62 56.83 17.64
C VAL A 264 5.36 57.38 16.25
N ASN A 265 4.98 58.65 16.15
CA ASN A 265 4.75 59.29 14.86
C ASN A 265 6.05 59.37 14.06
N ALA A 266 6.00 58.97 12.80
CA ALA A 266 7.18 58.92 11.93
C ALA A 266 7.77 60.30 11.59
N ALA A 267 6.94 61.37 11.65
CA ALA A 267 7.36 62.74 11.37
C ALA A 267 7.72 63.55 12.64
N ASP A 268 7.19 63.17 13.80
CA ASP A 268 7.46 63.84 15.08
C ASP A 268 7.47 62.84 16.25
N ALA A 269 8.67 62.44 16.69
CA ALA A 269 8.85 61.45 17.75
C ALA A 269 8.31 61.87 19.13
N THR A 270 7.97 63.15 19.34
CA THR A 270 7.32 63.62 20.58
C THR A 270 5.83 63.26 20.63
N LYS A 271 5.23 62.89 19.49
CA LYS A 271 3.84 62.44 19.39
C LYS A 271 3.79 60.93 19.49
N THR A 272 3.16 60.44 20.55
CA THR A 272 3.02 59.00 20.80
C THR A 272 1.57 58.60 21.03
N ILE A 273 1.26 57.34 20.73
CA ILE A 273 0.04 56.66 21.16
C ILE A 273 0.48 55.52 22.07
N ASP A 274 -0.09 55.48 23.27
CA ASP A 274 0.19 54.43 24.26
C ASP A 274 -0.15 53.05 23.70
N SER A 275 0.69 52.04 23.96
CA SER A 275 0.49 50.69 23.45
C SER A 275 -0.82 50.04 23.89
N LYS A 276 -1.41 50.47 25.01
CA LYS A 276 -2.74 50.02 25.45
C LYS A 276 -3.85 50.33 24.45
N GLN A 277 -3.63 51.26 23.53
CA GLN A 277 -4.61 51.61 22.49
C GLN A 277 -4.66 50.58 21.35
N LEU A 278 -3.76 49.59 21.33
CA LEU A 278 -3.81 48.48 20.42
C LEU A 278 -4.61 47.33 21.03
N GLY A 279 -5.73 47.00 20.42
CA GLY A 279 -6.43 45.74 20.61
C GLY A 279 -5.75 44.62 19.82
N VAL A 280 -5.62 43.45 20.44
CA VAL A 280 -4.99 42.25 19.87
C VAL A 280 -5.89 41.06 20.15
N LYS A 281 -6.27 40.34 19.10
CA LYS A 281 -7.01 39.08 19.19
C LYS A 281 -6.16 37.95 18.63
N PRO A 282 -5.39 37.23 19.48
CA PRO A 282 -4.61 36.08 19.05
C PRO A 282 -5.49 35.01 18.42
N ALA A 283 -4.96 34.32 17.41
CA ALA A 283 -5.63 33.20 16.77
C ALA A 283 -4.63 32.11 16.37
N ILE A 284 -5.09 30.86 16.42
CA ILE A 284 -4.38 29.71 15.86
C ILE A 284 -4.86 29.55 14.42
N VAL A 285 -3.93 29.65 13.47
CA VAL A 285 -4.19 29.45 12.04
C VAL A 285 -4.23 27.96 11.72
N SER A 286 -3.25 27.21 12.24
CA SER A 286 -3.16 25.76 12.11
C SER A 286 -2.28 25.19 13.23
N THR A 287 -2.49 23.92 13.59
CA THR A 287 -1.66 23.21 14.55
C THR A 287 -1.74 21.70 14.31
N ASP A 288 -0.61 21.00 14.39
CA ASP A 288 -0.57 19.54 14.54
C ASP A 288 -0.34 19.13 16.02
N ALA A 289 -0.03 20.10 16.88
CA ALA A 289 0.10 19.94 18.31
C ALA A 289 -1.26 19.90 19.00
N THR A 290 -1.37 19.10 20.06
CA THR A 290 -2.57 19.02 20.91
C THR A 290 -2.49 20.03 22.06
N GLY A 291 -3.65 20.43 22.59
CA GLY A 291 -3.74 21.23 23.83
C GLY A 291 -3.32 22.70 23.73
N VAL A 292 -2.98 23.19 22.53
CA VAL A 292 -2.60 24.59 22.31
C VAL A 292 -3.83 25.49 22.37
N THR A 293 -3.74 26.58 23.15
CA THR A 293 -4.80 27.57 23.30
C THR A 293 -4.30 28.96 22.91
N ALA A 294 -5.12 29.71 22.17
CA ALA A 294 -4.88 31.13 21.92
C ALA A 294 -5.18 31.95 23.18
N GLY A 295 -4.45 33.04 23.37
CA GLY A 295 -4.72 34.02 24.43
C GLY A 295 -6.06 34.72 24.24
N ALA A 296 -6.61 35.25 25.34
CA ALA A 296 -7.84 36.02 25.29
C ALA A 296 -7.64 37.32 24.48
N GLU A 297 -8.73 37.80 23.88
CA GLU A 297 -8.74 39.09 23.19
C GLU A 297 -8.44 40.23 24.17
N HIS A 298 -7.45 41.04 23.83
CA HIS A 298 -7.20 42.31 24.48
C HIS A 298 -7.89 43.42 23.71
N VAL A 299 -8.80 44.12 24.36
CA VAL A 299 -9.58 45.21 23.76
C VAL A 299 -8.76 46.51 23.82
N ALA A 300 -8.75 47.25 22.71
CA ALA A 300 -8.10 48.56 22.63
C ALA A 300 -8.58 49.50 23.75
N GLY A 301 -7.63 50.14 24.43
CA GLY A 301 -7.87 51.08 25.53
C GLY A 301 -8.07 50.41 26.89
N ALA A 302 -7.97 49.07 27.00
CA ALA A 302 -8.10 48.37 28.28
C ALA A 302 -6.99 48.78 29.27
N SER A 303 -7.32 48.77 30.56
CA SER A 303 -6.40 49.18 31.64
C SER A 303 -5.37 48.11 32.00
N THR A 304 -5.60 46.86 31.61
CA THR A 304 -4.70 45.73 31.85
C THR A 304 -3.71 45.61 30.69
N ALA A 305 -2.43 45.32 30.99
CA ALA A 305 -1.45 45.10 29.94
C ALA A 305 -1.75 43.79 29.18
N PHE A 306 -1.69 43.84 27.86
CA PHE A 306 -1.67 42.64 27.03
C PHE A 306 -0.35 41.89 27.23
N SER A 307 -0.43 40.58 27.49
CA SER A 307 0.76 39.75 27.66
C SER A 307 0.58 38.34 27.12
N ALA A 308 -0.56 37.68 27.33
CA ALA A 308 -0.78 36.30 26.89
C ALA A 308 -1.15 36.21 25.40
N PHE A 309 -0.36 35.48 24.61
CA PHE A 309 -0.63 35.29 23.18
C PHE A 309 -1.09 33.87 22.84
N ALA A 310 -0.41 32.85 23.35
CA ALA A 310 -0.80 31.44 23.24
C ALA A 310 -0.11 30.61 24.32
N SER A 311 -0.64 29.42 24.62
CA SER A 311 0.01 28.51 25.56
C SER A 311 -0.26 27.05 25.23
N ALA A 312 0.62 26.17 25.68
CA ALA A 312 0.35 24.74 25.80
C ALA A 312 0.65 24.27 27.23
N PRO A 313 -0.24 23.48 27.87
CA PRO A 313 0.06 22.85 29.14
C PRO A 313 1.08 21.72 29.01
N LYS A 314 1.68 21.33 30.13
CA LYS A 314 2.57 20.16 30.20
C LYS A 314 1.86 18.90 29.71
N GLY A 315 2.58 18.04 28.99
CA GLY A 315 2.04 16.83 28.36
C GLY A 315 1.36 17.08 27.01
N SER A 316 1.42 18.30 26.48
CA SER A 316 0.83 18.71 25.22
C SER A 316 1.73 19.72 24.50
N GLY A 317 1.32 20.26 23.37
CA GLY A 317 2.05 21.33 22.68
C GLY A 317 3.22 20.86 21.81
N VAL A 318 3.55 19.57 21.80
CA VAL A 318 4.53 18.96 20.89
C VAL A 318 3.96 18.94 19.47
N GLY A 319 4.71 19.52 18.53
CA GLY A 319 4.29 19.79 17.16
C GLY A 319 4.59 21.23 16.74
N THR A 320 4.05 21.63 15.60
CA THR A 320 4.10 22.98 15.03
C THR A 320 2.74 23.65 15.14
N THR A 321 2.73 24.86 15.71
CA THR A 321 1.55 25.74 15.77
C THR A 321 1.83 27.01 14.95
N SER A 322 0.99 27.29 13.96
CA SER A 322 0.98 28.57 13.23
C SER A 322 -0.01 29.53 13.87
N LEU A 323 0.45 30.73 14.20
CA LEU A 323 -0.27 31.74 14.98
C LEU A 323 -0.33 33.06 14.22
N ASN A 324 -1.42 33.81 14.40
CA ASN A 324 -1.54 35.20 13.97
C ASN A 324 -2.40 35.99 14.98
N ALA A 325 -2.75 37.23 14.65
CA ALA A 325 -3.72 38.00 15.42
C ALA A 325 -4.45 39.02 14.55
N ALA A 326 -5.72 39.29 14.86
CA ALA A 326 -6.39 40.51 14.38
C ALA A 326 -5.96 41.69 15.26
N LEU A 327 -5.70 42.84 14.63
CA LEU A 327 -5.22 44.05 15.28
C LEU A 327 -6.22 45.18 15.10
N MET A 328 -6.43 45.98 16.13
CA MET A 328 -7.26 47.19 16.08
C MET A 328 -6.59 48.30 16.87
N LEU A 329 -6.19 49.39 16.23
CA LEU A 329 -5.65 50.57 16.92
C LEU A 329 -6.73 51.65 17.01
N VAL A 330 -7.02 52.11 18.22
CA VAL A 330 -7.97 53.20 18.48
C VAL A 330 -7.21 54.41 19.03
N ALA A 331 -6.95 55.39 18.18
CA ALA A 331 -6.21 56.58 18.59
C ALA A 331 -7.10 57.55 19.40
N PRO A 332 -6.60 58.15 20.51
CA PRO A 332 -7.32 59.17 21.27
C PRO A 332 -7.79 60.38 20.44
N VAL A 333 -8.86 61.04 20.87
CA VAL A 333 -9.56 62.16 20.17
C VAL A 333 -8.68 63.35 19.75
N ASN A 334 -7.47 63.50 20.31
CA ASN A 334 -6.54 64.61 20.02
C ASN A 334 -5.20 64.14 19.42
N THR A 335 -5.15 62.92 18.89
CA THR A 335 -3.93 62.39 18.28
C THR A 335 -3.63 63.13 16.98
N THR A 336 -2.41 63.62 16.83
CA THR A 336 -1.95 64.25 15.58
C THR A 336 -2.05 63.28 14.42
N ALA A 337 -2.59 63.71 13.28
CA ALA A 337 -2.66 62.88 12.09
C ALA A 337 -1.26 62.52 11.59
N GLY A 338 -1.08 61.27 11.14
CA GLY A 338 0.19 60.79 10.57
C GLY A 338 0.36 59.28 10.73
N THR A 339 1.45 58.77 10.19
CA THR A 339 1.83 57.35 10.35
C THR A 339 2.54 57.16 11.66
N TYR A 340 2.10 56.18 12.45
CA TYR A 340 2.73 55.80 13.70
C TYR A 340 3.29 54.37 13.60
N ASN A 341 4.53 54.20 14.05
CA ASN A 341 5.22 52.91 14.03
C ASN A 341 5.33 52.36 15.46
N SER A 342 5.19 51.05 15.60
CA SER A 342 5.46 50.33 16.84
C SER A 342 6.11 48.97 16.54
N THR A 343 6.67 48.34 17.57
CA THR A 343 7.22 46.99 17.52
C THR A 343 6.52 46.12 18.56
N MET A 344 6.05 44.95 18.13
CA MET A 344 5.58 43.89 19.01
C MET A 344 6.70 42.88 19.22
N THR A 345 7.02 42.60 20.49
CA THR A 345 8.00 41.60 20.89
C THR A 345 7.28 40.35 21.37
N LEU A 346 7.57 39.21 20.73
CA LEU A 346 7.07 37.89 21.10
C LEU A 346 8.13 37.15 21.91
N THR A 347 7.74 36.58 23.04
CA THR A 347 8.65 35.85 23.94
C THR A 347 8.09 34.47 24.22
N LEU A 348 8.82 33.43 23.79
CA LEU A 348 8.48 32.04 24.02
C LEU A 348 9.28 31.50 25.21
N THR A 349 8.59 30.94 26.20
CA THR A 349 9.20 30.37 27.42
C THR A 349 8.73 28.94 27.64
N SER A 350 9.66 28.05 27.99
CA SER A 350 9.32 26.71 28.48
C SER A 350 8.69 26.81 29.87
N LYS A 351 7.75 25.89 30.15
CA LYS A 351 7.30 25.56 31.51
C LYS A 351 8.14 24.43 32.10
#